data_AF-A0A6I3U8W1-F1
#
_entry.id   AF-A0A6I3U8W1-F1
#
_cell.length_a   1.000
_cell.length_b   1.000
_cell.length_c   1.000
_cell.angle_alpha   90.00
_cell.angle_beta   90.00
_cell.angle_gamma   90.00
#
_symmetry.space_group_name_H-M   'P 1'
#
loop_
_entity.id
_entity.type
_entity.pdbx_description
1 polymer ?
#
loop_
_entity_poly.entity_id
_entity_poly.type
_entity_poly.pdbx_seq_one_letter_code
_entity_poly.pdbx_strand_id
1 'polypeptide(L)'
;MPIDKEETIKQAYKFLKSYHSLVKLSLGGQDGAFEAKAMELLRVIEAFRDNLDDVRHEIFANLFTRRTGERLKLWQIYEALDIDKAEYE
;
A
#
# COMPACT_ATOMS: atom_id res chain seq x y z
N MET A 1 -21.80 9.62 14.17
CA MET A 1 -20.92 8.60 14.77
C MET A 1 -19.49 9.09 14.58
N PRO A 2 -18.68 9.28 15.64
CA PRO A 2 -17.28 9.64 15.47
C PRO A 2 -16.55 8.49 14.77
N ILE A 3 -15.70 8.82 13.80
CA ILE A 3 -14.87 7.84 13.12
C ILE A 3 -13.77 7.41 14.08
N ASP A 4 -13.70 6.11 14.35
CA ASP A 4 -12.56 5.52 15.06
C ASP A 4 -11.34 5.57 14.13
N LYS A 5 -10.42 6.48 14.43
CA LYS A 5 -9.22 6.69 13.62
C LYS A 5 -8.29 5.48 13.65
N GLU A 6 -8.17 4.81 14.80
CA GLU A 6 -7.25 3.69 14.97
C GLU A 6 -7.75 2.48 14.17
N GLU A 7 -9.05 2.18 14.28
CA GLU A 7 -9.65 1.10 13.52
C GLU A 7 -9.66 1.41 12.02
N THR A 8 -9.89 2.67 11.63
CA THR A 8 -9.79 3.09 10.22
C THR A 8 -8.39 2.85 9.65
N ILE A 9 -7.34 3.19 10.39
CA ILE A 9 -5.94 2.95 9.98
C ILE A 9 -5.68 1.45 9.82
N LYS A 10 -6.12 0.62 10.78
CA LYS A 10 -5.97 -0.84 10.71
C LYS A 10 -6.67 -1.42 9.47
N GLN A 11 -7.89 -0.98 9.18
CA GLN A 11 -8.64 -1.45 8.02
C GLN A 11 -8.01 -0.98 6.70
N ALA A 12 -7.56 0.27 6.62
CA ALA A 12 -6.82 0.78 5.48
C ALA A 12 -5.53 -0.03 5.23
N TYR A 13 -4.78 -0.34 6.28
CA TYR A 13 -3.57 -1.15 6.16
C TYR A 13 -3.85 -2.57 5.66
N LYS A 14 -4.90 -3.23 6.18
CA LYS A 14 -5.34 -4.55 5.69
C LYS A 14 -5.76 -4.49 4.22
N PHE A 15 -6.48 -3.43 3.84
CA PHE A 15 -6.89 -3.20 2.46
C PHE A 15 -5.68 -3.05 1.53
N LEU A 16 -4.72 -2.18 1.87
CA LEU A 16 -3.51 -1.97 1.05
C LEU A 16 -2.66 -3.25 0.92
N LYS A 17 -2.62 -4.10 1.96
CA LYS A 17 -1.96 -5.41 1.89
C LYS A 17 -2.54 -6.35 0.83
N SER A 18 -3.78 -6.13 0.38
CA SER A 18 -4.40 -6.93 -0.67
C SER A 18 -3.88 -6.61 -2.08
N TYR A 19 -3.04 -5.56 -2.25
CA TYR A 19 -2.54 -5.08 -3.54
C TYR A 19 -2.04 -6.19 -4.47
N HIS A 20 -1.17 -7.09 -3.98
CA HIS A 20 -0.63 -8.16 -4.81
C HIS A 20 -1.70 -9.17 -5.28
N SER A 21 -2.70 -9.45 -4.44
CA SER A 21 -3.83 -10.30 -4.81
C SER A 21 -4.72 -9.62 -5.84
N LEU A 22 -4.94 -8.30 -5.69
CA LEU A 22 -5.69 -7.52 -6.66
C LEU A 22 -5.00 -7.49 -8.03
N VAL A 23 -3.68 -7.30 -8.08
CA VAL A 23 -2.88 -7.39 -9.33
C VAL A 23 -3.03 -8.76 -9.97
N LYS A 24 -3.01 -9.85 -9.20
CA LYS A 24 -3.21 -11.19 -9.76
C LYS A 24 -4.61 -11.37 -10.34
N LEU A 25 -5.63 -10.88 -9.63
CA LEU A 25 -7.03 -10.98 -10.06
C LEU A 25 -7.30 -10.12 -11.30
N SER A 26 -6.64 -8.97 -11.43
CA SER A 26 -6.80 -8.09 -12.60
C SER A 26 -6.09 -8.59 -13.86
N LEU A 27 -5.15 -9.52 -13.74
CA LEU A 27 -4.41 -10.10 -14.86
C LEU A 27 -5.01 -11.42 -15.37
N GLY A 28 -5.92 -12.01 -14.60
CA GLY A 28 -6.59 -13.25 -14.98
C GLY A 28 -7.68 -12.93 -15.99
N GLY A 29 -7.55 -13.40 -17.23
CA GLY A 29 -8.52 -13.24 -18.33
C GLY A 29 -9.84 -13.99 -18.11
N GLN A 30 -10.44 -13.82 -16.94
CA GLN A 30 -11.80 -14.20 -16.64
C GLN A 30 -12.67 -12.95 -16.78
N ASP A 31 -13.31 -12.78 -17.94
CA ASP A 31 -14.37 -11.80 -18.19
C ASP A 31 -15.48 -11.95 -17.13
N GLY A 32 -15.31 -11.28 -15.99
CA GLY A 32 -16.09 -11.56 -14.80
C GLY A 32 -16.05 -10.40 -13.80
N ALA A 33 -17.11 -10.31 -12.99
CA ALA A 33 -17.32 -9.21 -12.04
C ALA A 33 -16.16 -9.02 -11.04
N PHE A 34 -15.38 -10.07 -10.76
CA PHE A 34 -14.23 -10.01 -9.86
C PHE A 34 -13.03 -9.29 -10.48
N GLU A 35 -12.76 -9.47 -11.77
CA GLU A 35 -11.67 -8.76 -12.48
C GLU A 35 -11.97 -7.26 -12.53
N ALA A 36 -13.19 -6.90 -12.94
CA ALA A 36 -13.64 -5.51 -12.98
C ALA A 36 -13.53 -4.82 -11.62
N LYS A 37 -13.93 -5.51 -10.53
CA LYS A 37 -13.81 -4.97 -9.17
C LYS A 37 -12.36 -4.89 -8.71
N ALA A 38 -11.51 -5.86 -9.05
CA ALA A 38 -10.09 -5.80 -8.74
C ALA A 38 -9.43 -4.60 -9.44
N MET A 39 -9.75 -4.34 -10.71
CA MET A 39 -9.29 -3.17 -11.46
C MET A 39 -9.75 -1.85 -10.86
N GLU A 40 -11.01 -1.77 -10.43
CA GLU A 40 -11.52 -0.58 -9.73
C GLU A 40 -10.72 -0.29 -8.45
N LEU A 41 -10.50 -1.32 -7.62
CA LEU A 41 -9.76 -1.17 -6.37
C LEU A 41 -8.27 -0.86 -6.60
N LEU A 42 -7.65 -1.45 -7.62
CA LEU A 42 -6.28 -1.11 -8.02
C LEU A 42 -6.17 0.36 -8.38
N ARG A 43 -7.09 0.89 -9.20
CA ARG A 43 -7.10 2.31 -9.58
C ARG A 43 -7.22 3.23 -8.37
N VAL A 44 -8.01 2.87 -7.36
CA VAL A 44 -8.12 3.65 -6.12
C VAL A 44 -6.77 3.67 -5.38
N ILE A 45 -6.10 2.51 -5.28
CA ILE A 45 -4.79 2.41 -4.62
C ILE A 45 -3.71 3.16 -5.40
N GLU A 46 -3.71 3.07 -6.73
CA GLU A 46 -2.76 3.76 -7.60
C GLU A 46 -2.97 5.28 -7.54
N ALA A 47 -4.22 5.75 -7.61
CA ALA A 47 -4.52 7.17 -7.43
C ALA A 47 -4.09 7.68 -6.05
N PHE A 48 -4.25 6.88 -4.99
CA PHE A 48 -3.73 7.22 -3.67
C PHE A 48 -2.19 7.31 -3.68
N ARG A 49 -1.51 6.30 -4.25
CA ARG A 49 -0.05 6.26 -4.37
C ARG A 49 0.49 7.48 -5.11
N ASP A 50 -0.14 7.85 -6.21
CA ASP A 50 0.31 8.94 -7.08
C ASP A 50 0.13 10.33 -6.45
N ASN A 51 -0.62 10.44 -5.34
CA ASN A 51 -0.76 11.66 -4.54
C ASN A 51 0.19 11.72 -3.33
N LEU A 52 1.04 10.70 -3.13
CA LEU A 52 2.03 10.70 -2.05
C LEU A 52 3.25 11.54 -2.43
N ASP A 53 3.88 12.15 -1.43
CA ASP A 53 5.23 12.69 -1.56
C ASP A 53 6.27 11.57 -1.72
N ASP A 54 7.48 11.93 -2.15
CA ASP A 54 8.56 10.98 -2.48
C ASP A 54 8.89 10.01 -1.33
N VAL A 55 8.92 10.49 -0.09
CA VAL A 55 9.23 9.68 1.10
C VAL A 55 8.12 8.65 1.31
N ARG A 56 6.86 9.09 1.31
CA ARG A 56 5.70 8.21 1.49
C ARG A 56 5.55 7.23 0.32
N HIS A 57 5.89 7.64 -0.90
CA HIS A 57 5.89 6.79 -2.08
C HIS A 57 6.90 5.64 -1.93
N GLU A 58 8.11 5.92 -1.43
CA GLU A 58 9.11 4.88 -1.20
C GLU A 58 8.72 3.92 -0.08
N ILE A 59 8.15 4.42 1.01
CA ILE A 59 7.57 3.59 2.08
C ILE A 59 6.47 2.68 1.51
N PHE A 60 5.56 3.24 0.71
CA PHE A 60 4.49 2.49 0.06
C PHE A 60 5.06 1.38 -0.82
N ALA A 61 6.05 1.70 -1.67
CA ALA A 61 6.69 0.73 -2.55
C ALA A 61 7.33 -0.41 -1.74
N ASN A 62 8.08 -0.07 -0.69
CA ASN A 62 8.74 -1.07 0.15
C ASN A 62 7.75 -2.03 0.83
N LEU A 63 6.59 -1.52 1.26
CA LEU A 63 5.57 -2.33 1.95
C LEU A 63 4.72 -3.18 1.01
N PHE A 64 4.29 -2.62 -0.12
CA PHE A 64 3.20 -3.19 -0.91
C PHE A 64 3.61 -3.68 -2.30
N THR A 65 4.67 -3.15 -2.90
CA THR A 65 5.08 -3.51 -4.27
C THR A 65 6.36 -4.35 -4.31
N ARG A 66 7.34 -4.09 -3.44
CA ARG A 66 8.60 -4.83 -3.39
C ARG A 66 8.40 -6.29 -2.96
N ARG A 67 9.20 -7.16 -3.57
CA ARG A 67 9.26 -8.59 -3.23
C ARG A 67 9.80 -8.77 -1.82
N THR A 68 9.36 -9.79 -1.11
CA THR A 68 9.73 -10.02 0.30
C THR A 68 11.25 -10.00 0.56
N GLY A 69 12.08 -10.48 -0.38
CA GLY A 69 13.55 -10.46 -0.25
C GLY A 69 14.22 -9.11 -0.52
N GLU A 70 13.50 -8.14 -1.08
CA GLU A 70 13.98 -6.79 -1.42
C GLU A 70 13.45 -5.72 -0.45
N ARG A 71 12.62 -6.14 0.52
CA ARG A 71 12.03 -5.23 1.51
C ARG A 71 13.08 -4.80 2.53
N LEU A 72 13.26 -3.50 2.62
CA LEU A 72 14.01 -2.86 3.69
C LEU A 72 13.26 -3.02 5.01
N LYS A 73 14.02 -3.30 6.07
CA LYS A 73 13.53 -3.20 7.46
C LYS A 73 13.26 -1.74 7.81
N LEU A 74 12.42 -1.50 8.81
CA LEU A 74 12.02 -0.16 9.23
C LEU A 74 13.22 0.78 9.47
N TRP A 75 14.26 0.31 10.17
CA TRP A 75 15.45 1.14 10.42
C TRP A 75 16.24 1.47 9.14
N GLN A 76 16.23 0.58 8.14
CA GLN A 76 16.88 0.81 6.85
C GLN A 76 16.09 1.81 6.00
N ILE A 77 14.76 1.83 6.14
CA ILE A 77 13.91 2.84 5.51
C ILE A 77 14.22 4.20 6.13
N TYR A 78 14.28 4.28 7.45
CA TYR A 78 14.61 5.52 8.15
C TYR A 78 15.97 6.07 7.72
N GLU A 79 16.98 5.22 7.63
CA GLU A 79 18.31 5.61 7.15
C GLU A 79 18.29 6.01 5.66
N ALA A 80 17.66 5.21 4.80
CA ALA A 80 17.65 5.46 3.35
C ALA A 80 16.85 6.72 2.95
N LEU A 81 15.86 7.10 3.76
CA LEU A 81 14.97 8.23 3.52
C LEU A 81 15.24 9.43 4.43
N ASP A 82 16.31 9.37 5.24
CA ASP A 82 16.68 10.40 6.23
C ASP A 82 15.49 10.82 7.13
N ILE A 83 14.70 9.82 7.55
CA ILE A 83 13.54 10.05 8.42
C ILE A 83 14.02 10.04 9.87
N ASP A 84 13.71 11.11 10.59
CA ASP A 84 13.90 11.14 12.04
C ASP A 84 12.95 10.14 12.71
N LYS A 85 13.53 9.13 13.36
CA LYS A 85 12.77 8.09 14.07
C LYS A 85 11.90 8.69 15.18
N ALA A 86 12.33 9.80 15.77
CA ALA A 86 11.61 10.48 16.84
C ALA A 86 10.29 11.13 16.37
N GLU A 87 10.09 11.34 15.06
CA GLU A 87 8.80 11.81 14.55
C GLU A 87 7.70 10.72 14.60
N TYR A 88 8.09 9.46 14.83
CA TYR A 88 7.21 8.29 14.72
C TYR A 88 7.20 7.38 15.95
N GLU A 89 8.06 7.62 16.96
CA GLU A 89 8.03 6.99 18.29
C GLU A 89 7.20 7.80 19.29
#